data_AF-A0A9E3UZ95-F1
#
_entry.id   AF-A0A9E3UZ95-F1
#
_cell.length_a   1.000
_cell.length_b   1.000
_cell.length_c   1.000
_cell.angle_alpha   90.00
_cell.angle_beta   90.00
_cell.angle_gamma   90.00
#
_symmetry.space_group_name_H-M   'P 1'
#
loop_
_entity.id
_entity.type
_entity.pdbx_description
1 polymer ?
#
loop_
_entity_poly.entity_id
_entity_poly.type
_entity_poly.pdbx_seq_one_letter_code
_entity_poly.pdbx_strand_id
1 'polypeptide(L)'
;MSKLYEMPEVKVGDVVLWSHSPRDRDKVPAVVTKVHKRAVTLSLVVAESPVLALKDGAKHCEDPDRMKTIGQGDGYWEHTQRTKDFLAMRELLASLNDSPPTKPE
;
A
#
# COMPACT_ATOMS: atom_id res chain seq x y z
N MET A 1 -0.16 -9.15 -24.30
CA MET A 1 0.22 -7.80 -23.81
C MET A 1 0.47 -7.93 -22.32
N SER A 2 1.63 -7.51 -21.81
CA SER A 2 1.86 -7.49 -20.36
C SER A 2 0.95 -6.42 -19.74
N LYS A 3 0.16 -6.80 -18.74
CA LYS A 3 -0.67 -5.85 -17.99
C LYS A 3 0.29 -4.84 -17.34
N LEU A 4 0.12 -3.55 -17.65
CA LEU A 4 0.86 -2.50 -16.95
C LEU A 4 0.53 -2.62 -15.46
N TYR A 5 1.57 -2.60 -14.64
CA TYR A 5 1.39 -2.57 -13.19
C TYR A 5 0.67 -1.28 -12.78
N GLU A 6 -0.39 -1.43 -11.98
CA GLU A 6 -1.13 -0.33 -11.38
C GLU A 6 -0.87 -0.35 -9.87
N MET A 7 -0.56 0.81 -9.31
CA MET A 7 -0.30 0.93 -7.88
C MET A 7 -1.62 0.67 -7.11
N PRO A 8 -1.63 -0.20 -6.09
CA PRO A 8 -2.81 -0.43 -5.26
C PRO A 8 -3.36 0.88 -4.68
N GLU A 9 -4.69 0.93 -4.52
CA GLU A 9 -5.37 2.10 -3.97
C GLU A 9 -4.84 2.42 -2.57
N VAL A 10 -4.35 3.65 -2.39
CA VAL A 10 -3.83 4.17 -1.12
C VAL A 10 -4.08 5.68 -1.05
N LYS A 11 -4.35 6.21 0.14
CA LYS A 11 -4.69 7.61 0.38
C LYS A 11 -3.81 8.23 1.46
N VAL A 12 -3.70 9.56 1.45
CA VAL A 12 -3.04 10.30 2.52
C VAL A 12 -3.78 10.05 3.84
N GLY A 13 -3.02 9.75 4.89
CA GLY A 13 -3.54 9.36 6.21
C GLY A 13 -3.67 7.85 6.41
N ASP A 14 -3.59 7.03 5.35
CA ASP A 14 -3.62 5.57 5.50
C ASP A 14 -2.41 5.07 6.28
N VAL A 15 -2.62 4.04 7.09
CA VAL A 15 -1.56 3.31 7.79
C VAL A 15 -1.14 2.13 6.93
N VAL A 16 0.15 2.07 6.61
CA VAL A 16 0.79 1.01 5.82
C VAL A 16 1.94 0.40 6.61
N LEU A 17 2.50 -0.69 6.08
CA LEU A 17 3.73 -1.29 6.58
C LEU A 17 4.88 -0.89 5.67
N TRP A 18 5.95 -0.36 6.24
CA TRP A 18 7.19 -0.03 5.54
C TRP A 18 8.29 -1.04 5.85
N SER A 19 9.13 -1.34 4.86
CA SER A 19 10.35 -2.13 5.04
C SER A 19 11.50 -1.64 4.16
N HIS A 20 12.73 -2.00 4.51
CA HIS A 20 13.91 -1.65 3.72
C HIS A 20 14.03 -2.52 2.45
N SER A 21 13.53 -3.76 2.49
CA SER A 21 13.41 -4.66 1.35
C SER A 21 12.04 -5.34 1.33
N PRO A 22 11.54 -5.78 0.15
CA PRO A 22 10.24 -6.44 0.04
C PRO A 22 10.22 -7.83 0.69
N ARG A 23 11.38 -8.39 1.02
CA ARG A 23 11.53 -9.70 1.69
C ARG A 23 11.75 -9.59 3.19
N ASP A 24 11.86 -8.37 3.72
CA ASP A 24 12.13 -8.17 5.14
C ASP A 24 10.92 -8.62 5.95
N ARG A 25 11.21 -9.35 7.03
CA ARG A 25 10.20 -9.73 8.03
C ARG A 25 9.88 -8.57 8.96
N ASP A 26 10.87 -7.72 9.21
CA ASP A 26 10.73 -6.58 10.09
C ASP A 26 10.11 -5.42 9.32
N LYS A 27 8.83 -5.19 9.60
CA LYS A 27 8.02 -4.14 9.00
C LYS A 27 7.66 -3.12 10.06
N VAL A 28 7.79 -1.85 9.71
CA VAL A 28 7.51 -0.73 10.61
C VAL A 28 6.21 -0.07 10.16
N PRO A 29 5.26 0.20 11.08
CA PRO A 29 4.07 0.95 10.72
C PRO A 29 4.45 2.36 10.26
N ALA A 30 3.77 2.83 9.21
CA ALA A 30 4.00 4.15 8.65
C ALA A 30 2.69 4.78 8.19
N VAL A 31 2.62 6.11 8.24
CA VAL A 31 1.49 6.88 7.74
C VAL A 31 1.84 7.46 6.38
N VAL A 32 0.92 7.33 5.43
CA VAL A 32 1.05 7.94 4.10
C VAL A 32 0.85 9.44 4.21
N THR A 33 1.86 10.22 3.85
CA THR A 33 1.82 11.68 3.90
C THR A 33 1.67 12.31 2.51
N LYS A 34 2.02 11.59 1.45
CA LYS A 34 1.81 12.01 0.06
C LYS A 34 1.70 10.81 -0.86
N VAL A 35 0.80 10.90 -1.85
CA VAL A 35 0.64 9.89 -2.89
C VAL A 35 1.13 10.49 -4.21
N HIS A 36 2.06 9.79 -4.87
CA HIS A 36 2.56 10.12 -6.20
C HIS A 36 2.06 9.07 -7.21
N LYS A 37 2.41 9.23 -8.48
CA LYS A 37 1.92 8.34 -9.55
C LYS A 37 2.26 6.85 -9.33
N ARG A 38 3.42 6.54 -8.74
CA ARG A 38 3.94 5.17 -8.54
C ARG A 38 4.71 4.97 -7.22
N ALA A 39 4.55 5.90 -6.30
CA ALA A 39 5.27 5.90 -5.04
C ALA A 39 4.50 6.70 -4.01
N VAL A 40 4.89 6.57 -2.75
CA VAL A 40 4.33 7.34 -1.65
C VAL A 40 5.44 7.94 -0.80
N THR A 41 5.13 9.05 -0.16
CA THR A 41 5.93 9.56 0.97
C THR A 41 5.29 9.04 2.25
N LEU A 42 6.12 8.56 3.17
CA LEU A 42 5.70 7.95 4.43
C LEU A 42 6.36 8.64 5.62
N SER A 43 5.67 8.66 6.74
CA SER A 43 6.23 8.97 8.05
C SER A 43 6.19 7.72 8.92
N LEU A 44 7.36 7.20 9.30
CA LEU A 44 7.47 5.99 10.12
C LEU A 44 7.06 6.28 11.56
N VAL A 45 6.28 5.36 12.14
CA VAL A 45 5.87 5.38 13.55
C VAL A 45 6.83 4.48 14.33
N VAL A 46 7.83 5.08 14.95
CA VAL A 46 8.85 4.37 15.74
C VAL A 46 8.60 4.65 17.22
N ALA A 47 8.36 3.60 18.01
CA ALA A 47 7.88 3.71 19.40
C ALA A 47 8.78 4.56 20.31
N GLU A 48 10.09 4.59 20.04
CA GLU A 48 11.08 5.27 20.88
C GLU A 48 11.68 6.53 20.23
N SER A 49 11.21 6.91 19.04
CA SER A 49 11.71 8.10 18.37
C SER A 49 10.75 9.28 18.57
N PRO A 50 11.21 10.40 19.15
CA PRO A 50 10.40 11.62 19.21
C PRO A 50 10.23 12.28 17.83
N VAL A 51 10.98 11.82 16.81
CA VAL A 51 10.94 12.34 15.45
C VAL A 51 10.39 11.28 14.50
N LEU A 52 9.39 11.65 13.70
CA LEU A 52 8.91 10.81 12.61
C LEU A 52 9.99 10.72 11.53
N ALA A 53 10.49 9.52 11.26
CA ALA A 53 11.42 9.32 10.16
C ALA A 53 10.66 9.38 8.84
N LEU A 54 11.00 10.34 7.98
CA LEU A 54 10.38 10.49 6.66
C LEU A 54 11.05 9.54 5.66
N LYS A 55 10.23 8.87 4.84
CA LYS A 55 10.66 8.04 3.72
C LYS A 55 9.94 8.53 2.46
N ASP A 56 10.66 9.24 1.62
CA ASP A 56 10.14 9.67 0.33
C ASP A 56 10.33 8.60 -0.74
N GLY A 57 9.49 8.59 -1.76
CA GLY A 57 9.64 7.68 -2.90
C GLY A 57 9.45 6.19 -2.60
N ALA A 58 8.80 5.81 -1.50
CA ALA A 58 8.55 4.41 -1.17
C ALA A 58 7.66 3.75 -2.22
N LYS A 59 8.10 2.61 -2.78
CA LYS A 59 7.38 1.88 -3.81
C LYS A 59 6.60 0.72 -3.21
N HIS A 60 5.51 0.32 -3.85
CA HIS A 60 4.79 -0.86 -3.40
C HIS A 60 5.66 -2.12 -3.57
N CYS A 61 5.56 -3.09 -2.64
CA CYS A 61 6.39 -4.30 -2.64
C CYS A 61 6.23 -5.16 -3.91
N GLU A 62 5.10 -5.03 -4.62
CA GLU A 62 4.80 -5.74 -5.85
C GLU A 62 5.13 -4.95 -7.13
N ASP A 63 5.54 -3.67 -7.03
CA ASP A 63 5.88 -2.88 -8.22
C ASP A 63 7.03 -3.56 -9.01
N PRO A 64 6.92 -3.83 -10.32
CA PRO A 64 7.98 -4.46 -11.10
C PRO A 64 9.24 -3.60 -11.22
N ASP A 65 9.11 -2.27 -11.15
CA ASP A 65 10.21 -1.31 -11.14
C ASP A 65 10.68 -0.97 -9.71
N ARG A 66 10.26 -1.75 -8.70
CA ARG A 66 10.59 -1.50 -7.30
C ARG A 66 12.09 -1.43 -7.01
N MET A 67 12.92 -2.11 -7.82
CA MET A 67 14.39 -2.08 -7.71
C MET A 67 15.02 -0.81 -8.28
N LYS A 68 14.26 0.01 -9.01
CA LYS A 68 14.69 1.33 -9.53
C LYS A 68 14.37 2.43 -8.52
N THR A 69 14.71 2.21 -7.25
CA THR A 69 14.64 3.25 -6.23
C THR A 69 15.69 4.32 -6.54
N ILE A 70 15.32 5.59 -6.34
CA ILE A 70 16.04 6.78 -6.81
C ILE A 70 16.90 7.37 -5.68
N GLY A 71 16.56 7.10 -4.41
CA GLY A 71 17.26 7.62 -3.24
C GLY A 71 17.64 6.58 -2.18
N GLN A 72 18.67 6.92 -1.40
CA GLN A 72 19.19 6.12 -0.26
C GLN A 72 18.19 6.01 0.92
N GLY A 73 17.07 6.73 0.85
CA GLY A 73 15.97 6.71 1.83
C GLY A 73 14.74 5.95 1.37
N ASP A 74 14.76 5.39 0.16
CA ASP A 74 13.61 4.72 -0.43
C ASP A 74 13.45 3.33 0.21
N GLY A 75 12.21 2.94 0.45
CA GLY A 75 11.90 1.58 0.88
C GLY A 75 10.62 1.10 0.23
N TYR A 76 10.06 0.05 0.81
CA TYR A 76 8.90 -0.63 0.25
C TYR A 76 7.73 -0.44 1.18
N TRP A 77 6.53 -0.35 0.61
CA TRP A 77 5.31 -0.35 1.40
C TRP A 77 4.35 -1.44 0.94
N GLU A 78 3.51 -1.87 1.87
CA GLU A 78 2.37 -2.73 1.60
C GLU A 78 1.22 -2.41 2.56
N HIS A 79 0.02 -2.82 2.19
CA HIS A 79 -1.12 -2.74 3.07
C HIS A 79 -0.95 -3.55 4.35
N THR A 80 -1.45 -3.01 5.46
CA THR A 80 -1.67 -3.79 6.69
C THR A 80 -2.67 -4.91 6.41
N GLN A 81 -2.66 -5.96 7.26
CA GLN A 81 -3.65 -7.04 7.14
C GLN A 81 -5.09 -6.51 7.20
N ARG A 82 -5.36 -5.57 8.11
CA ARG A 82 -6.67 -4.93 8.25
C ARG A 82 -7.14 -4.27 6.95
N THR A 83 -6.25 -3.55 6.26
CA THR A 83 -6.59 -2.91 4.98
C THR A 83 -6.84 -3.95 3.90
N LYS A 84 -6.05 -5.03 3.85
CA LYS A 84 -6.27 -6.15 2.92
C LYS A 84 -7.64 -6.79 3.12
N ASP A 85 -8.01 -7.08 4.37
CA ASP A 85 -9.32 -7.66 4.71
C ASP A 85 -10.48 -6.75 4.29
N PHE A 86 -10.34 -5.44 4.53
CA PHE A 86 -11.34 -4.45 4.13
C PHE A 86 -11.51 -4.37 2.61
N LEU A 87 -10.42 -4.36 1.84
CA LEU A 87 -10.46 -4.32 0.38
C LEU A 87 -11.10 -5.59 -0.19
N ALA A 88 -10.76 -6.77 0.35
CA ALA A 88 -11.36 -8.04 -0.06
C ALA A 88 -12.88 -8.06 0.22
N MET A 89 -13.31 -7.56 1.38
CA MET A 89 -14.73 -7.43 1.72
C MET A 89 -15.47 -6.47 0.77
N ARG A 90 -14.84 -5.35 0.40
CA ARG A 90 -15.40 -4.38 -0.54
C ARG A 90 -15.62 -5.00 -1.92
N GLU A 91 -14.66 -5.76 -2.41
CA GLU A 91 -14.77 -6.49 -3.69
C GLU A 91 -15.90 -7.53 -3.66
N LEU A 92 -15.99 -8.28 -2.56
CA LEU A 92 -17.08 -9.25 -2.36
C LEU A 92 -18.45 -8.57 -2.41
N LEU A 93 -18.63 -7.47 -1.68
CA LEU A 93 -19.89 -6.71 -1.67
C LEU A 93 -20.24 -6.12 -3.04
N ALA A 94 -19.25 -5.64 -3.80
CA ALA A 94 -19.46 -5.16 -5.16
C ALA A 94 -20.00 -6.28 -6.07
N SER A 95 -19.41 -7.48 -5.99
CA SER A 95 -19.84 -8.63 -6.80
C SER A 95 -21.27 -9.10 -6.50
N LEU A 96 -21.73 -8.90 -5.26
CA LEU A 96 -23.10 -9.22 -4.85
C LEU A 96 -24.12 -8.22 -5.41
N ASN A 97 -23.74 -6.94 -5.52
CA ASN A 97 -24.61 -5.90 -6.07
C ASN A 97 -24.74 -5.94 -7.59
N ASP A 98 -23.75 -6.51 -8.29
CA ASP A 98 -23.80 -6.71 -9.75
C ASP A 98 -24.61 -7.95 -10.17
N SER A 99 -25.17 -8.70 -9.21
CA SER A 99 -26.06 -9.84 -9.51
C SER A 99 -27.45 -9.31 -9.93
N PRO A 100 -27.96 -9.67 -11.14
CA PRO A 100 -29.26 -9.23 -11.59
C PRO A 100 -30.36 -9.76 -10.64
N PRO A 101 -31.46 -9.00 -10.43
CA PRO A 101 -32.55 -9.48 -9.59
C PRO A 101 -33.10 -10.78 -10.18
N THR A 102 -33.01 -11.85 -9.40
CA THR A 102 -33.68 -13.12 -9.70
C THR A 102 -35.17 -12.84 -9.83
N LYS A 103 -35.71 -13.00 -11.04
CA LYS A 103 -37.15 -12.97 -11.23
C LYS A 103 -37.75 -14.12 -10.40
N PRO A 104 -38.74 -13.86 -9.53
CA PRO A 104 -39.50 -14.94 -8.93
C PRO A 104 -40.29 -15.67 -10.03
N GLU A 105 -40.25 -17.00 -10.00
CA GLU A 105 -41.11 -17.89 -10.78
C GLU A 105 -42.58 -17.82 -10.33
#